data_AF-A0A2A4YI43-F1
#
_entry.id   AF-A0A2A4YI43-F1
#
_cell.length_a   1.000
_cell.length_b   1.000
_cell.length_c   1.000
_cell.angle_alpha   90.00
_cell.angle_beta   90.00
_cell.angle_gamma   90.00
#
_symmetry.space_group_name_H-M   'P 1'
#
loop_
_entity.id
_entity.type
_entity.pdbx_description
1 polymer ?
#
loop_
_entity_poly.entity_id
_entity_poly.type
_entity_poly.pdbx_seq_one_letter_code
_entity_poly.pdbx_strand_id
1 'polypeptide(L)' 'MRTYVSLEDVFEELIDQQKAKLLKFGRRIIPYLTKDDILQPNDYPELENNPFFRYEEGILDGLQTAQMALQRQNKKSDY' A
#
# COMPACT_ATOMS: atom_id res chain seq x y z
N MET A 1 14.32 -20.75 19.46
CA MET A 1 14.40 -20.83 17.98
C MET A 1 13.81 -19.53 17.45
N ARG A 2 14.58 -18.70 16.74
CA ARG A 2 14.10 -17.42 16.22
C ARG A 2 13.50 -17.69 14.83
N THR A 3 12.17 -17.64 14.72
CA THR A 3 11.49 -17.75 13.44
C THR A 3 11.75 -16.44 12.69
N TYR A 4 12.54 -16.49 11.63
CA TYR A 4 12.74 -15.34 10.76
C TYR A 4 11.58 -15.32 9.76
N VAL A 5 10.92 -14.16 9.67
CA VAL A 5 9.87 -13.86 8.71
C VAL A 5 10.53 -13.61 7.35
N SER A 6 9.93 -14.07 6.25
CA SER A 6 10.50 -13.84 4.91
C SER A 6 10.40 -12.35 4.54
N LEU A 7 11.23 -11.88 3.62
CA LEU A 7 11.14 -10.49 3.17
C LEU A 7 9.82 -10.24 2.45
N GLU A 8 9.28 -11.26 1.79
CA GLU A 8 7.98 -11.24 1.11
C GLU A 8 6.84 -11.00 2.11
N ASP A 9 6.84 -11.76 3.22
CA ASP A 9 5.86 -11.59 4.30
C ASP A 9 5.96 -10.18 4.92
N VAL A 10 7.18 -9.66 5.09
CA VAL A 10 7.40 -8.30 5.59
C VAL A 10 6.80 -7.25 4.63
N PHE A 11 7.01 -7.40 3.32
CA PHE A 11 6.41 -6.49 2.34
C PHE A 11 4.89 -6.58 2.30
N GLU A 12 4.32 -7.78 2.41
CA GLU A 12 2.87 -7.97 2.53
C GLU A 12 2.30 -7.25 3.74
N GLU A 13 2.93 -7.43 4.91
CA GLU A 13 2.53 -6.75 6.15
C GLU A 13 2.61 -5.23 6.02
N LEU A 14 3.72 -4.69 5.46
CA LEU A 14 3.89 -3.25 5.25
C LEU A 14 2.83 -2.67 4.32
N ILE A 15 2.51 -3.39 3.24
CA ILE A 15 1.46 -2.98 2.28
C ILE A 15 0.09 -2.95 2.95
N ASP A 16 -0.25 -3.97 3.74
CA ASP A 16 -1.54 -4.04 4.43
C ASP A 16 -1.67 -2.96 5.50
N GLN A 17 -0.60 -2.69 6.25
CA GLN A 17 -0.54 -1.58 7.22
C GLN A 17 -0.72 -0.22 6.51
N GLN A 18 -0.06 -0.03 5.36
CA GLN A 18 -0.18 1.22 4.60
C GLN A 18 -1.58 1.41 4.01
N LYS A 19 -2.21 0.35 3.48
CA LYS A 19 -3.61 0.38 3.03
C LYS A 19 -4.57 0.72 4.18
N ALA A 20 -4.36 0.12 5.36
CA ALA A 20 -5.18 0.43 6.54
C ALA A 20 -5.01 1.88 7.01
N LYS A 21 -3.78 2.41 6.92
CA LYS A 21 -3.49 3.82 7.22
C LYS A 21 -4.19 4.76 6.23
N LEU A 22 -4.13 4.47 4.93
CA LEU A 22 -4.84 5.20 3.88
C LEU A 22 -6.35 5.17 4.10
N LEU A 23 -6.95 4.01 4.41
CA LEU A 23 -8.37 3.92 4.71
C LEU A 23 -8.76 4.80 5.90
N LYS A 24 -7.99 4.71 6.97
CA LYS A 24 -8.22 5.50 8.18
C LYS A 24 -8.11 7.00 7.91
N PHE A 25 -7.16 7.40 7.08
CA PHE A 25 -6.98 8.81 6.71
C PHE A 25 -8.08 9.29 5.76
N GLY A 26 -8.35 8.54 4.69
CA GLY A 26 -9.42 8.78 3.75
C GLY A 26 -10.78 8.90 4.43
N ARG A 27 -11.06 8.05 5.44
CA ARG A 27 -12.29 8.14 6.26
C ARG A 27 -12.43 9.38 7.13
N ARG A 28 -11.33 10.11 7.38
CA ARG A 28 -11.41 11.44 8.03
C ARG A 28 -11.89 12.52 7.06
N ILE A 29 -11.72 12.29 5.76
CA ILE A 29 -12.13 13.20 4.68
C ILE A 29 -13.51 12.79 4.17
N ILE A 30 -13.69 11.51 3.86
CA ILE A 30 -14.91 10.89 3.32
C ILE A 30 -15.34 9.75 4.26
N PRO A 31 -16.28 9.97 5.21
CA PRO A 31 -16.59 9.01 6.27
C PRO A 31 -17.01 7.61 5.82
N TYR A 32 -17.65 7.51 4.64
CA TYR A 32 -18.16 6.26 4.07
C TYR A 32 -17.19 5.58 3.10
N LEU A 33 -15.93 6.03 3.02
CA LEU A 33 -14.93 5.42 2.14
C LEU A 33 -14.74 3.92 2.45
N THR A 34 -14.79 3.11 1.40
CA THR A 34 -14.60 1.66 1.46
C THR A 34 -13.14 1.29 1.14
N LYS A 35 -12.82 0.00 1.26
CA LYS A 35 -11.48 -0.50 0.89
C LYS A 35 -11.27 -0.45 -0.62
N ASP A 36 -12.32 -0.70 -1.40
CA ASP A 36 -12.25 -0.72 -2.86
C ASP A 36 -12.04 0.68 -3.41
N ASP A 37 -12.60 1.70 -2.76
CA ASP A 37 -12.40 3.12 -3.13
C ASP A 37 -10.94 3.57 -3.03
N ILE A 38 -10.13 2.92 -2.20
CA ILE A 38 -8.68 3.23 -2.09
C ILE A 38 -7.92 2.75 -3.32
N LEU A 39 -8.48 1.81 -4.09
CA LEU A 39 -7.87 1.37 -5.34
C LEU A 39 -8.03 2.41 -6.45
N GLN A 40 -8.99 3.32 -6.30
CA GLN A 40 -9.29 4.39 -7.27
C GLN A 40 -9.55 5.73 -6.57
N PRO A 41 -8.58 6.27 -5.79
CA PRO A 41 -8.79 7.49 -5.02
C PRO A 41 -8.96 8.74 -5.90
N ASN A 42 -8.54 8.67 -7.17
CA ASN A 42 -8.73 9.71 -8.18
C ASN A 42 -10.22 9.99 -8.48
N ASP A 43 -11.12 9.04 -8.18
CA ASP A 43 -12.56 9.22 -8.34
C ASP A 43 -13.16 10.16 -7.27
N TYR A 44 -12.36 10.50 -6.25
CA TYR A 44 -12.75 11.36 -5.14
C TYR A 44 -11.90 12.64 -5.15
N PRO A 45 -12.43 13.76 -5.67
CA PRO A 45 -11.70 15.03 -5.73
C PRO A 45 -11.14 15.48 -4.37
N GLU A 46 -11.81 15.14 -3.28
CA GLU A 46 -11.39 15.46 -1.91
C GLU A 46 -10.14 14.70 -1.48
N LEU A 47 -9.92 13.50 -2.02
CA LEU A 47 -8.71 12.71 -1.79
C LEU A 47 -7.60 13.14 -2.76
N GLU A 48 -7.96 13.32 -4.03
CA GLU A 48 -7.00 13.71 -5.09
C GLU A 48 -6.33 15.05 -4.80
N ASN A 49 -7.11 16.03 -4.33
CA ASN A 49 -6.59 17.36 -3.99
C ASN A 49 -6.02 17.44 -2.56
N ASN A 50 -5.95 16.34 -1.82
CA ASN A 50 -5.38 16.33 -0.48
C ASN A 50 -3.90 15.90 -0.50
N PRO A 51 -2.96 16.83 -0.27
CA PRO A 51 -1.53 16.53 -0.42
C PRO A 51 -1.03 15.49 0.59
N PHE A 52 -1.63 15.40 1.77
CA PHE A 52 -1.29 14.37 2.75
C PHE A 52 -1.78 12.99 2.31
N PHE A 53 -2.96 12.91 1.70
CA PHE A 53 -3.49 11.65 1.18
C PHE A 53 -2.61 11.14 0.04
N ARG A 54 -2.32 12.03 -0.92
CA ARG A 54 -1.44 11.73 -2.08
C ARG A 54 -0.03 11.31 -1.67
N TYR A 55 0.52 11.90 -0.60
CA TYR A 55 1.81 11.48 -0.07
C TYR A 55 1.77 10.03 0.47
N GLU A 56 0.74 9.69 1.24
CA GLU A 56 0.58 8.34 1.80
C GLU A 56 0.27 7.30 0.71
N GLU A 57 -0.43 7.72 -0.36
CA GLU A 57 -0.66 6.89 -1.55
C GLU A 57 0.66 6.60 -2.27
N GLY A 58 1.50 7.62 -2.48
CA GLY A 58 2.83 7.42 -3.07
C GLY A 58 3.73 6.46 -2.27
N ILE A 59 3.57 6.39 -0.94
CA ILE A 59 4.26 5.37 -0.12
C ILE A 59 3.75 3.96 -0.46
N LEU A 60 2.43 3.78 -0.60
CA LEU A 60 1.85 2.51 -1.00
C LEU A 60 2.38 2.06 -2.38
N ASP A 61 2.40 2.98 -3.35
CA ASP A 61 2.93 2.72 -4.70
C ASP A 61 4.41 2.31 -4.65
N GLY A 62 5.21 2.98 -3.82
CA GLY A 62 6.61 2.66 -3.61
C GLY A 62 6.82 1.26 -3.02
N LEU A 63 6.02 0.88 -2.02
CA LEU A 63 6.06 -0.45 -1.41
C LEU A 63 5.68 -1.54 -2.42
N GLN A 64 4.61 -1.34 -3.20
CA GLN A 64 4.18 -2.27 -4.24
C GLN A 64 5.23 -2.42 -5.35
N THR A 65 5.84 -1.31 -5.77
CA THR A 65 6.93 -1.32 -6.76
C THR A 65 8.13 -2.13 -6.25
N ALA A 66 8.52 -1.92 -4.99
CA ALA A 66 9.61 -2.68 -4.37
C ALA A 66 9.27 -4.17 -4.22
N GLN A 67 8.04 -4.51 -3.83
CA GLN A 67 7.58 -5.90 -3.75
C GLN A 67 7.63 -6.60 -5.11
N MET A 68 7.18 -5.93 -6.18
CA MET A 68 7.27 -6.47 -7.55
C MET A 68 8.73 -6.72 -7.97
N ALA A 69 9.64 -5.81 -7.62
CA ALA A 69 11.06 -5.98 -7.90
C ALA A 69 11.66 -7.19 -7.16
N LEU A 70 11.30 -7.37 -5.88
CA LEU A 70 11.71 -8.51 -5.06
C LEU A 70 11.21 -9.83 -5.65
N GLN A 71 9.91 -9.93 -5.96
CA GLN A 71 9.32 -11.11 -6.58
C GLN A 71 10.00 -11.49 -7.89
N ARG A 72 10.39 -10.50 -8.70
CA ARG A 72 11.14 -10.74 -9.95
C ARG A 72 12.55 -11.27 -9.68
N GLN A 73 13.23 -10.78 -8.65
CA GLN A 73 14.56 -11.29 -8.29
C GLN A 73 14.49 -12.75 -7.83
N ASN A 74 13.52 -13.11 -7.00
CA ASN A 74 13.37 -14.48 -6.53
C ASN A 74 13.07 -15.45 -7.68
N LYS A 75 12.16 -15.08 -8.59
CA LYS A 75 11.89 -15.89 -9.79
C LYS A 75 13.11 -16.13 -10.67
N LYS A 76 14.08 -15.19 -10.72
CA LYS A 76 15.34 -15.39 -11.46
C LYS A 76 16.28 -16.37 -10.77
N SER A 77 16.17 -16.54 -9.46
CA SER A 77 16.98 -17.49 -8.69
C SER A 77 16.51 -18.93 -8.81
N ASP A 78 15.29 -19.14 -9.32
CA ASP A 78 14.67 -20.47 -9.51
C ASP A 78 14.97 -21.09 -10.89
N TYR A 79 15.73 -20.40 -11.75
CA TYR A 79 16.22 -20.87 -13.06
C TYR A 79 17.73 -21.08 -13.04
#